data_AF-A0A6N8I1W6-F1
#
_entry.id   AF-A0A6N8I1W6-F1
#
_cell.length_a   1.000
_cell.length_b   1.000
_cell.length_c   1.000
_cell.angle_alpha   90.00
_cell.angle_beta   90.00
_cell.angle_gamma   90.00
#
_symmetry.space_group_name_H-M   'P 1'
#
loop_
_entity.id
_entity.type
_entity.pdbx_description
1 polymer ?
#
loop_
_entity_poly.entity_id
_entity_poly.type
_entity_poly.pdbx_seq_one_letter_code
_entity_poly.pdbx_strand_id
1 'polypeptide(L)'
;MLPTNIPVEKNRYLTATTVSQTLNYKVNFYETTKTAKINSPSVSKGTLIATLEGIKYKGTASAKASISDYVQINAADYDEFVDLGHRIKAAEQAGLGHQQLLWNEGRWYIYLDFPSDSTFQTKDYPDSRQLAKDIVTYLDKNMLPAPQKIGVIKISNWNTSEDTTVQWQDNQTVYQISGRDPMTALKIAVAMKAK
;
A
#
# COMPACT_ATOMS: atom_id res chain seq x y z
N MET A 1 -8.79 -10.62 -7.90
CA MET A 1 -9.23 -9.30 -8.44
C MET A 1 -8.07 -8.68 -9.20
N LEU A 2 -8.31 -7.79 -10.15
CA LEU A 2 -7.25 -7.04 -10.83
C LEU A 2 -7.61 -5.54 -10.83
N PRO A 3 -6.62 -4.64 -10.83
CA PRO A 3 -6.86 -3.21 -10.85
C PRO A 3 -7.39 -2.79 -12.22
N THR A 4 -8.34 -1.87 -12.26
CA THR A 4 -8.86 -1.30 -13.51
C THR A 4 -7.97 -0.21 -14.10
N ASN A 5 -7.03 0.31 -13.31
CA ASN A 5 -6.08 1.34 -13.72
C ASN A 5 -4.78 1.19 -12.92
N ILE A 6 -3.65 1.46 -13.57
CA ILE A 6 -2.33 1.49 -12.94
C ILE A 6 -1.63 2.75 -13.44
N PRO A 7 -1.16 3.64 -12.54
CA PRO A 7 -0.49 4.85 -12.96
C PRO A 7 0.85 4.52 -13.64
N VAL A 8 1.12 5.21 -14.75
CA VAL A 8 2.40 5.22 -15.47
C VAL A 8 2.75 6.66 -15.81
N GLU A 9 4.04 6.97 -15.93
CA GLU A 9 4.49 8.29 -16.37
C GLU A 9 4.01 8.58 -17.80
N LYS A 10 3.96 9.87 -18.13
CA LYS A 10 3.61 10.32 -19.47
C LYS A 10 4.57 9.71 -20.50
N ASN A 11 4.01 9.25 -21.62
CA ASN A 11 4.74 8.59 -22.73
C ASN A 11 5.41 7.25 -22.36
N ARG A 12 5.00 6.63 -21.26
CA ARG A 12 5.40 5.26 -20.91
C ARG A 12 4.28 4.27 -21.19
N TYR A 13 4.65 3.00 -21.20
CA TYR A 13 3.75 1.88 -21.45
C TYR A 13 3.73 0.95 -20.25
N LEU A 14 2.54 0.43 -19.95
CA LEU A 14 2.33 -0.59 -18.92
C LEU A 14 2.48 -1.99 -19.53
N THR A 15 3.19 -2.86 -18.82
CA THR A 15 3.23 -4.30 -19.10
C THR A 15 3.28 -5.08 -17.79
N ALA A 16 3.27 -6.41 -17.86
CA ALA A 16 3.29 -7.24 -16.66
C ALA A 16 3.99 -8.59 -16.88
N THR A 17 4.47 -9.17 -15.79
CA THR A 17 4.63 -10.63 -15.68
C THR A 17 3.57 -11.19 -14.75
N THR A 18 3.06 -12.38 -15.07
CA THR A 18 1.99 -13.04 -14.32
C THR A 18 2.39 -14.48 -14.02
N VAL A 19 2.18 -14.90 -12.78
CA VAL A 19 2.25 -16.31 -12.39
C VAL A 19 0.94 -16.65 -11.67
N SER A 20 0.33 -17.77 -12.03
CA SER A 20 -0.89 -18.24 -11.38
C SER A 20 -0.73 -19.70 -11.00
N GLN A 21 -1.20 -20.05 -9.81
CA GLN A 21 -1.34 -21.42 -9.33
C GLN A 21 -2.77 -21.60 -8.78
N THR A 22 -3.05 -22.78 -8.22
CA THR A 22 -4.40 -23.15 -7.75
C THR A 22 -4.94 -22.22 -6.65
N LEU A 23 -4.07 -21.79 -5.73
CA LEU A 23 -4.47 -21.03 -4.54
C LEU A 23 -3.93 -19.60 -4.53
N ASN A 24 -3.08 -19.23 -5.46
CA ASN A 24 -2.52 -17.89 -5.51
C ASN A 24 -2.19 -17.45 -6.92
N TYR A 25 -2.10 -16.13 -7.09
CA TYR A 25 -1.50 -15.53 -8.27
C TYR A 25 -0.65 -14.33 -7.87
N LYS A 26 0.29 -13.98 -8.76
CA LYS A 26 1.18 -12.84 -8.65
C LYS A 26 1.22 -12.12 -9.99
N VAL A 27 1.11 -10.80 -9.96
CA VAL A 27 1.28 -9.93 -11.11
C VAL A 27 2.29 -8.85 -10.75
N ASN A 28 3.43 -8.84 -11.45
CA ASN A 28 4.40 -7.76 -11.34
C ASN A 28 4.13 -6.78 -12.49
N PHE A 29 3.82 -5.53 -12.16
CA PHE A 29 3.54 -4.47 -13.13
C PHE A 29 4.81 -3.68 -13.41
N TYR A 30 5.11 -3.49 -14.69
CA TYR A 30 6.29 -2.79 -15.13
C TYR A 30 5.95 -1.63 -16.04
N GLU A 31 6.75 -0.59 -15.91
CA GLU A 31 6.79 0.53 -16.82
C GLU A 31 7.89 0.35 -17.87
N THR A 32 7.57 0.61 -19.14
CA THR A 32 8.54 0.52 -20.25
C THR A 32 8.49 1.76 -21.15
N THR A 33 9.59 2.06 -21.84
CA THR A 33 9.68 3.13 -22.86
C THR A 33 9.04 2.76 -24.20
N LYS A 34 8.81 1.47 -24.43
CA LYS A 34 8.19 0.92 -25.64
C LYS A 34 7.15 -0.13 -25.23
N THR A 35 6.18 -0.38 -26.10
CA THR A 35 5.20 -1.44 -25.87
C THR A 35 5.89 -2.80 -25.70
N ALA A 36 5.44 -3.57 -24.71
CA ALA A 36 5.92 -4.92 -24.46
C ALA A 36 4.71 -5.81 -24.15
N LYS A 37 4.66 -7.00 -24.77
CA LYS A 37 3.61 -7.98 -24.49
C LYS A 37 3.76 -8.50 -23.05
N ILE A 38 2.65 -8.78 -22.39
CA ILE A 38 2.63 -9.44 -21.08
C ILE A 38 3.42 -10.76 -21.16
N ASN A 39 4.21 -11.06 -20.13
CA ASN A 39 5.08 -12.25 -20.03
C ASN A 39 6.19 -12.36 -21.09
N SER A 40 6.44 -11.30 -21.87
CA SER A 40 7.54 -11.32 -22.84
C SER A 40 8.90 -11.11 -22.16
N PRO A 41 10.00 -11.62 -22.74
CA PRO A 41 11.35 -11.34 -22.24
C PRO A 41 11.68 -9.83 -22.17
N SER A 42 11.04 -9.01 -23.02
CA SER A 42 11.20 -7.54 -23.01
C SER A 42 10.75 -6.85 -21.73
N VAL A 43 9.94 -7.52 -20.89
CA VAL A 43 9.51 -6.97 -19.59
C VAL A 43 10.69 -6.76 -18.63
N SER A 44 11.76 -7.55 -18.76
CA SER A 44 12.97 -7.44 -17.93
C SER A 44 13.70 -6.09 -18.05
N LYS A 45 13.39 -5.29 -19.07
CA LYS A 45 13.94 -3.94 -19.27
C LYS A 45 13.09 -2.83 -18.63
N GLY A 46 11.93 -3.18 -18.06
CA GLY A 46 11.02 -2.23 -17.44
C GLY A 46 11.35 -1.97 -15.98
N THR A 47 10.91 -0.82 -15.48
CA THR A 47 10.96 -0.49 -14.06
C THR A 47 9.77 -1.15 -13.36
N LEU A 48 10.02 -1.92 -12.31
CA LEU A 48 8.93 -2.49 -11.50
C LEU A 48 8.19 -1.35 -10.78
N ILE A 49 6.89 -1.23 -11.05
CA ILE A 49 6.01 -0.23 -10.42
C ILE A 49 5.45 -0.80 -9.11
N ALA A 50 4.85 -1.98 -9.20
CA ALA A 50 4.19 -2.64 -8.08
C ALA A 50 4.02 -4.14 -8.36
N THR A 51 3.83 -4.89 -7.30
CA THR A 51 3.47 -6.30 -7.32
C THR A 51 2.10 -6.47 -6.69
N LEU A 52 1.18 -7.15 -7.37
CA LEU A 52 -0.09 -7.59 -6.82
C LEU A 52 -0.05 -9.09 -6.59
N GLU A 53 -0.40 -9.51 -5.38
CA GLU A 53 -0.61 -10.91 -5.02
C GLU A 53 -2.04 -11.12 -4.53
N GLY A 54 -2.61 -12.27 -4.87
CA GLY A 54 -3.87 -12.73 -4.32
C GLY A 54 -3.72 -14.16 -3.85
N ILE A 55 -3.97 -14.41 -2.56
CA ILE A 55 -3.79 -15.72 -1.92
C ILE A 55 -5.12 -16.16 -1.31
N LYS A 56 -5.59 -17.33 -1.72
CA LYS A 56 -6.79 -17.99 -1.20
C LYS A 56 -6.42 -18.89 -0.02
N TYR A 57 -7.02 -18.62 1.12
CA TYR A 57 -6.89 -19.40 2.34
C TYR A 57 -8.03 -20.39 2.50
N LYS A 58 -7.91 -21.29 3.48
CA LYS A 58 -8.93 -22.30 3.80
C LYS A 58 -10.29 -21.70 4.22
N GLY A 59 -10.29 -20.45 4.68
CA GLY A 59 -11.51 -19.74 5.06
C GLY A 59 -11.21 -18.33 5.59
N THR A 60 -12.28 -17.58 5.88
CA THR A 60 -12.21 -16.19 6.36
C THR A 60 -11.39 -16.04 7.64
N ALA A 61 -11.43 -16.98 8.57
CA ALA A 61 -10.63 -16.90 9.79
C ALA A 61 -9.11 -16.96 9.49
N SER A 62 -8.69 -17.87 8.61
CA SER A 62 -7.29 -18.01 8.20
C SER A 62 -6.79 -16.81 7.39
N ALA A 63 -7.62 -16.28 6.48
CA ALA A 63 -7.28 -15.07 5.73
C ALA A 63 -7.19 -13.83 6.62
N LYS A 64 -8.02 -13.72 7.67
CA LYS A 64 -7.85 -12.67 8.68
C LYS A 64 -6.53 -12.85 9.43
N ALA A 65 -6.24 -14.08 9.87
CA ALA A 65 -5.05 -14.37 10.67
C ALA A 65 -3.73 -14.14 9.91
N SER A 66 -3.73 -14.20 8.57
CA SER A 66 -2.54 -13.88 7.77
C SER A 66 -2.23 -12.38 7.67
N ILE A 67 -3.16 -11.51 8.08
CA ILE A 67 -2.95 -10.06 8.17
C ILE A 67 -2.59 -9.75 9.63
N SER A 68 -1.39 -10.16 10.06
CA SER A 68 -0.96 -10.12 11.46
C SER A 68 -0.75 -8.72 12.03
N ASP A 69 -0.51 -7.75 11.14
CA ASP A 69 -0.03 -6.42 11.54
C ASP A 69 -1.16 -5.43 11.84
N TYR A 70 -2.42 -5.88 11.80
CA TYR A 70 -3.56 -5.01 12.08
C TYR A 70 -3.59 -4.60 13.56
N VAL A 71 -3.67 -3.30 13.81
CA VAL A 71 -3.88 -2.73 15.14
C VAL A 71 -5.13 -1.86 15.14
N GLN A 72 -5.98 -2.06 16.15
CA GLN A 72 -7.05 -1.13 16.46
C GLN A 72 -6.49 -0.09 17.44
N ILE A 73 -6.35 1.15 16.97
CA ILE A 73 -5.84 2.26 17.76
C ILE A 73 -6.87 2.66 18.80
N ASN A 74 -6.40 2.69 20.05
CA ASN A 74 -7.10 3.31 21.16
C ASN A 74 -6.42 4.65 21.46
N ALA A 75 -7.16 5.75 21.31
CA ALA A 75 -6.59 7.08 21.50
C ALA A 75 -6.06 7.32 22.92
N ALA A 76 -6.51 6.56 23.92
CA ALA A 76 -5.99 6.67 25.29
C ALA A 76 -4.56 6.14 25.46
N ASP A 77 -4.03 5.41 24.48
CA ASP A 77 -2.68 4.82 24.53
C ASP A 77 -1.62 5.79 23.96
N TYR A 78 -2.01 6.99 23.53
CA TYR A 78 -1.15 7.96 22.85
C TYR A 78 -1.38 9.37 23.40
N ASP A 79 -0.28 10.11 23.53
CA ASP A 79 -0.31 11.50 24.03
C ASP A 79 -0.26 12.54 22.90
N GLU A 80 0.33 12.17 21.76
CA GLU A 80 0.55 13.07 20.63
C GLU A 80 -0.29 12.68 19.42
N PHE A 81 -0.91 13.68 18.80
CA PHE A 81 -1.75 13.51 17.62
C PHE A 81 -1.49 14.60 16.59
N VAL A 82 -1.46 14.20 15.32
CA VAL A 82 -1.40 15.10 14.16
C VAL A 82 -2.77 15.15 13.50
N ASP A 83 -3.27 16.36 13.27
CA ASP A 83 -4.47 16.58 12.45
C ASP A 83 -4.12 16.36 10.97
N LEU A 84 -4.79 15.36 10.35
CA LEU A 84 -4.60 15.01 8.95
C LEU A 84 -5.66 15.67 8.04
N GLY A 85 -6.55 16.48 8.59
CA GLY A 85 -7.72 17.00 7.90
C GLY A 85 -8.85 15.96 7.84
N HIS A 86 -9.97 16.32 7.22
CA HIS A 86 -11.12 15.41 7.02
C HIS A 86 -11.66 14.76 8.32
N ARG A 87 -11.45 15.42 9.48
CA ARG A 87 -11.78 14.92 10.83
C ARG A 87 -11.00 13.65 11.22
N ILE A 88 -9.86 13.41 10.59
CA ILE A 88 -8.95 12.30 10.87
C ILE A 88 -7.74 12.83 11.62
N LYS A 89 -7.35 12.12 12.68
CA LYS A 89 -6.13 12.35 13.43
C LYS A 89 -5.30 11.09 13.44
N ALA A 90 -4.00 11.23 13.26
CA ALA A 90 -3.05 10.15 13.49
C ALA A 90 -2.39 10.32 14.85
N ALA A 91 -2.26 9.22 15.58
CA ALA A 91 -1.35 9.17 16.71
C ALA A 91 0.08 9.26 16.17
N GLU A 92 0.91 10.04 16.86
CA GLU A 92 2.31 10.22 16.52
C GLU A 92 3.19 9.61 17.60
N GLN A 93 4.21 8.86 17.18
CA GLN A 93 5.24 8.35 18.06
C GLN A 93 6.59 8.67 17.45
N ALA A 94 7.50 9.22 18.25
CA ALA A 94 8.87 9.48 17.83
C ALA A 94 9.83 8.87 18.84
N GLY A 95 10.88 8.20 18.35
CA GLY A 95 11.88 7.56 19.21
C GLY A 95 12.86 6.70 18.43
N LEU A 96 14.09 6.57 18.95
CA LEU A 96 15.14 5.73 18.37
C LEU A 96 15.44 5.99 16.88
N GLY A 97 15.24 7.22 16.41
CA GLY A 97 15.43 7.60 15.01
C GLY A 97 14.24 7.33 14.10
N HIS A 98 13.11 6.87 14.64
CA HIS A 98 11.84 6.68 13.93
C HIS A 98 10.87 7.82 14.24
N GLN A 99 10.11 8.20 13.22
CA GLN A 99 8.89 9.00 13.33
C GLN A 99 7.75 8.19 12.72
N GLN A 100 6.78 7.85 13.54
CA GLN A 100 5.68 6.95 13.21
C GLN A 100 4.35 7.69 13.29
N LEU A 101 3.51 7.46 12.29
CA LEU A 101 2.13 7.94 12.26
C LEU A 101 1.20 6.76 12.05
N LEU A 102 0.17 6.68 12.88
CA LEU A 102 -0.72 5.53 12.93
C LEU A 102 -2.17 5.94 13.20
N TRP A 103 -3.09 5.38 12.42
CA TRP A 103 -4.52 5.63 12.57
C TRP A 103 -5.35 4.51 11.97
N ASN A 104 -6.66 4.55 12.26
CA ASN A 104 -7.62 3.69 11.59
C ASN A 104 -8.60 4.51 10.75
N GLU A 105 -8.92 4.01 9.57
CA GLU A 105 -10.04 4.47 8.73
C GLU A 105 -10.97 3.29 8.46
N GLY A 106 -12.12 3.25 9.14
CA GLY A 106 -13.03 2.12 9.08
C GLY A 106 -12.36 0.81 9.54
N ARG A 107 -12.16 -0.13 8.61
CA ARG A 107 -11.51 -1.44 8.85
C ARG A 107 -10.04 -1.45 8.44
N TRP A 108 -9.48 -0.30 8.08
CA TRP A 108 -8.09 -0.16 7.72
C TRP A 108 -7.28 0.31 8.92
N TYR A 109 -6.13 -0.31 9.12
CA TYR A 109 -5.02 0.21 9.92
C TYR A 109 -3.98 0.79 8.97
N ILE A 110 -3.58 2.04 9.19
CA ILE A 110 -2.57 2.72 8.38
C ILE A 110 -1.40 3.06 9.30
N TYR A 111 -0.20 2.71 8.85
CA TYR A 111 1.04 2.86 9.58
C TYR A 111 2.13 3.39 8.66
N LEU A 112 2.69 4.55 9.02
CA LEU A 112 3.87 5.14 8.38
C LEU A 112 5.04 5.05 9.35
N ASP A 113 6.20 4.64 8.86
CA ASP A 113 7.46 4.60 9.58
C ASP A 113 8.54 5.31 8.76
N PHE A 114 8.99 6.44 9.28
CA PHE A 114 9.92 7.34 8.62
C PHE A 114 11.15 7.56 9.51
N PRO A 115 12.31 7.87 8.92
CA PRO A 115 13.45 8.33 9.69
C PRO A 115 13.22 9.75 10.23
N SER A 116 13.58 9.95 11.50
CA SER A 116 13.62 11.28 12.11
C SER A 116 14.79 12.14 11.60
N ASP A 117 15.86 11.49 11.12
CA ASP A 117 17.03 12.16 10.57
C ASP A 117 16.90 12.31 9.05
N SER A 118 17.05 13.55 8.58
CA SER A 118 16.87 13.93 7.17
C SER A 118 17.86 13.28 6.21
N THR A 119 19.00 12.79 6.71
CA THR A 119 19.99 12.07 5.88
C THR A 119 19.47 10.71 5.42
N PHE A 120 18.49 10.13 6.11
CA PHE A 120 17.86 8.85 5.76
C PHE A 120 16.51 9.02 5.04
N GLN A 121 16.03 10.25 4.88
CA GLN A 121 14.76 10.52 4.19
C GLN A 121 14.87 10.34 2.67
N THR A 122 13.79 9.87 2.07
CA THR A 122 13.63 9.87 0.61
C THR A 122 13.47 11.29 0.08
N LYS A 123 13.76 11.50 -1.21
CA LYS A 123 13.53 12.80 -1.86
C LYS A 123 12.07 13.03 -2.24
N ASP A 124 11.37 11.96 -2.60
CA ASP A 124 10.01 12.03 -3.13
C ASP A 124 8.98 12.29 -2.02
N TYR A 125 9.22 11.72 -0.83
CA TYR A 125 8.39 11.92 0.36
C TYR A 125 9.27 12.16 1.59
N PRO A 126 9.80 13.39 1.80
CA PRO A 126 10.66 13.68 2.94
C PRO A 126 9.89 13.87 4.26
N ASP A 127 8.59 14.21 4.17
CA ASP A 127 7.75 14.55 5.34
C ASP A 127 6.61 13.53 5.49
N SER A 128 6.64 12.78 6.59
CA SER A 128 5.62 11.77 6.93
C SER A 128 4.24 12.38 7.17
N ARG A 129 4.17 13.56 7.80
CA ARG A 129 2.91 14.26 8.10
C ARG A 129 2.27 14.78 6.82
N GLN A 130 3.08 15.26 5.88
CA GLN A 130 2.58 15.67 4.57
C GLN A 130 2.05 14.47 3.78
N LEU A 131 2.80 13.36 3.72
CA LEU A 131 2.32 12.14 3.05
C LEU A 131 1.02 11.62 3.70
N ALA A 132 0.92 11.61 5.03
CA ALA A 132 -0.29 11.19 5.72
C ALA A 132 -1.51 12.04 5.35
N LYS A 133 -1.35 13.37 5.26
CA LYS A 133 -2.40 14.30 4.78
C LYS A 133 -2.78 14.04 3.32
N ASP A 134 -1.80 13.75 2.47
CA ASP A 134 -2.04 13.45 1.05
C ASP A 134 -2.81 12.13 0.88
N ILE A 135 -2.49 11.12 1.69
CA ILE A 135 -3.22 9.85 1.77
C ILE A 135 -4.67 10.10 2.18
N VAL A 136 -4.90 10.79 3.31
CA VAL A 136 -6.25 11.11 3.80
C VAL A 136 -7.06 11.90 2.77
N THR A 137 -6.45 12.94 2.18
CA THR A 137 -7.09 13.77 1.15
C THR A 137 -7.45 12.96 -0.09
N TYR A 138 -6.58 12.00 -0.48
CA TYR A 138 -6.85 11.12 -1.61
C TYR A 138 -7.99 10.15 -1.30
N LEU A 139 -7.98 9.52 -0.12
CA LEU A 139 -8.97 8.52 0.29
C LEU A 139 -10.35 9.09 0.57
N ASP A 140 -10.45 10.37 0.97
CA ASP A 140 -11.72 11.10 1.08
C ASP A 140 -12.52 11.09 -0.25
N LYS A 141 -11.82 11.06 -1.38
CA LYS A 141 -12.41 11.07 -2.73
C LYS A 141 -12.36 9.72 -3.43
N ASN A 142 -11.56 8.78 -2.91
CA ASN A 142 -11.23 7.53 -3.57
C ASN A 142 -11.35 6.38 -2.59
N MET A 143 -12.41 5.59 -2.71
CA MET A 143 -12.68 4.51 -1.76
C MET A 143 -11.76 3.32 -2.03
N LEU A 144 -11.06 2.89 -0.97
CA LEU A 144 -10.42 1.58 -0.95
C LEU A 144 -11.47 0.46 -1.04
N PRO A 145 -11.10 -0.73 -1.54
CA PRO A 145 -11.91 -1.92 -1.36
C PRO A 145 -12.24 -2.11 0.12
N ALA A 146 -13.52 -2.30 0.45
CA ALA A 146 -13.93 -2.52 1.83
C ALA A 146 -13.43 -3.89 2.32
N PRO A 147 -12.51 -3.96 3.31
CA PRO A 147 -12.05 -5.25 3.81
C PRO A 147 -13.20 -5.99 4.48
N GLN A 148 -13.27 -7.31 4.33
CA GLN A 148 -14.32 -8.10 4.99
C GLN A 148 -14.22 -7.99 6.52
N LYS A 149 -12.99 -8.01 7.05
CA LYS A 149 -12.73 -7.83 8.49
C LYS A 149 -11.69 -6.76 8.76
N ILE A 150 -10.52 -6.87 8.13
CA ILE A 150 -9.38 -6.00 8.37
C ILE A 150 -8.57 -5.79 7.08
N GLY A 151 -7.98 -4.61 6.97
CA GLY A 151 -6.94 -4.28 6.00
C GLY A 151 -5.84 -3.48 6.68
N VAL A 152 -4.64 -3.56 6.13
CA VAL A 152 -3.44 -2.90 6.64
C VAL A 152 -2.73 -2.20 5.50
N ILE A 153 -2.32 -0.95 5.75
CA ILE A 153 -1.42 -0.20 4.89
C ILE A 153 -0.18 0.10 5.72
N LYS A 154 0.98 -0.41 5.29
CA LYS A 154 2.27 -0.09 5.91
C LYS A 154 3.15 0.60 4.90
N ILE A 155 3.74 1.71 5.31
CA ILE A 155 4.68 2.49 4.52
C ILE A 155 5.94 2.67 5.36
N SER A 156 7.03 2.04 4.95
CA SER A 156 8.36 2.27 5.49
C SER A 156 9.15 3.06 4.47
N ASN A 157 9.51 4.30 4.79
CA ASN A 157 10.03 5.24 3.82
C ASN A 157 11.45 5.72 4.16
N TRP A 158 12.38 4.78 4.08
CA TRP A 158 13.81 4.99 4.33
C TRP A 158 14.54 5.02 2.98
N ASN A 159 15.51 5.91 2.80
CA ASN A 159 16.26 6.05 1.54
C ASN A 159 17.01 4.79 1.06
N THR A 160 17.21 3.81 1.94
CA THR A 160 17.82 2.51 1.63
C THR A 160 16.80 1.36 1.55
N SER A 161 15.56 1.56 2.01
CA SER A 161 14.55 0.53 2.11
C SER A 161 13.13 1.09 2.06
N GLU A 162 12.79 1.71 0.93
CA GLU A 162 11.43 2.11 0.61
C GLU A 162 10.57 0.87 0.36
N ASP A 163 9.56 0.65 1.20
CA ASP A 163 8.61 -0.43 1.06
C ASP A 163 7.21 0.00 1.48
N THR A 164 6.26 -0.15 0.57
CA THR A 164 4.83 0.04 0.84
C THR A 164 4.10 -1.26 0.60
N THR A 165 3.24 -1.62 1.55
CA THR A 165 2.30 -2.72 1.42
C THR A 165 0.87 -2.25 1.69
N VAL A 166 -0.06 -2.64 0.82
CA VAL A 166 -1.51 -2.45 0.99
C VAL A 166 -2.16 -3.82 0.92
N GLN A 167 -2.61 -4.33 2.06
CA GLN A 167 -3.12 -5.68 2.20
C GLN A 167 -4.54 -5.69 2.78
N TRP A 168 -5.45 -6.44 2.18
CA TRP A 168 -6.80 -6.61 2.73
C TRP A 168 -7.40 -7.95 2.41
N GLN A 169 -8.34 -8.33 3.26
CA GLN A 169 -9.13 -9.52 3.08
C GLN A 169 -10.42 -9.22 2.31
N ASP A 170 -10.70 -10.04 1.30
CA ASP A 170 -12.01 -10.23 0.71
C ASP A 170 -12.40 -11.71 0.83
N ASN A 171 -13.38 -12.00 1.68
CA ASN A 171 -13.78 -13.37 2.02
C ASN A 171 -12.59 -14.20 2.50
N GLN A 172 -12.28 -15.30 1.82
CA GLN A 172 -11.16 -16.18 2.15
C GLN A 172 -9.88 -15.84 1.37
N THR A 173 -9.88 -14.73 0.62
CA THR A 173 -8.73 -14.30 -0.18
C THR A 173 -8.11 -13.05 0.44
N VAL A 174 -6.80 -13.03 0.56
CA VAL A 174 -6.05 -11.82 0.89
C VAL A 174 -5.42 -11.30 -0.38
N TYR A 175 -5.64 -10.02 -0.66
CA TYR A 175 -4.94 -9.29 -1.70
C TYR A 175 -3.86 -8.44 -1.05
N GLN A 176 -2.70 -8.36 -1.70
CA GLN A 176 -1.60 -7.52 -1.29
C GLN A 176 -1.03 -6.81 -2.50
N ILE A 177 -0.85 -5.50 -2.38
CA ILE A 177 -0.06 -4.70 -3.31
C ILE A 177 1.21 -4.28 -2.59
N SER A 178 2.35 -4.53 -3.21
CA SER A 178 3.67 -4.13 -2.71
C SER A 178 4.39 -3.25 -3.74
N GLY A 179 5.07 -2.20 -3.31
CA GLY A 179 5.79 -1.29 -4.20
C GLY A 179 6.60 -0.27 -3.41
N ARG A 180 7.48 0.48 -4.10
CA ARG A 180 8.29 1.53 -3.43
C ARG A 180 7.48 2.79 -3.20
N ASP A 181 6.83 3.29 -4.26
CA ASP A 181 6.04 4.53 -4.22
C ASP A 181 4.70 4.31 -3.48
N PRO A 182 4.48 4.96 -2.32
CA PRO A 182 3.29 4.72 -1.50
C PRO A 182 1.99 5.09 -2.19
N MET A 183 1.97 6.22 -2.89
CA MET A 183 0.77 6.72 -3.57
C MET A 183 0.40 5.86 -4.77
N THR A 184 1.36 5.27 -5.46
CA THR A 184 1.14 4.34 -6.56
C THR A 184 0.53 3.04 -6.05
N ALA A 185 1.09 2.45 -4.99
CA ALA A 185 0.51 1.26 -4.37
C ALA A 185 -0.94 1.51 -3.92
N LEU A 186 -1.20 2.67 -3.30
CA LEU A 186 -2.53 3.08 -2.86
C LEU A 186 -3.52 3.29 -4.02
N LYS A 187 -3.10 3.97 -5.09
CA LYS A 187 -3.91 4.18 -6.31
C LYS A 187 -4.27 2.86 -6.99
N ILE A 188 -3.33 1.91 -7.03
CA ILE A 188 -3.60 0.56 -7.54
C ILE A 188 -4.63 -0.14 -6.65
N ALA A 189 -4.51 -0.02 -5.32
CA ALA A 189 -5.46 -0.62 -4.38
C ALA A 189 -6.88 -0.06 -4.56
N VAL A 190 -7.03 1.27 -4.67
CA VAL A 190 -8.30 1.93 -5.00
C VAL A 190 -8.86 1.43 -6.33
N ALA A 191 -8.00 1.20 -7.33
CA ALA A 191 -8.43 0.71 -8.63
C ALA A 191 -8.86 -0.77 -8.63
N MET A 192 -8.68 -1.51 -7.53
CA MET A 192 -9.11 -2.90 -7.42
C MET A 192 -10.62 -2.97 -7.27
N LYS A 193 -11.30 -3.53 -8.27
CA LYS A 193 -12.75 -3.74 -8.22
C LYS A 193 -13.09 -5.19 -7.94
N ALA A 194 -13.96 -5.40 -6.95
CA ALA A 194 -14.68 -6.66 -6.82
C ALA A 194 -15.62 -6.79 -8.04
N LYS A 195 -15.77 -8.02 -8.54
CA LYS A 195 -16.77 -8.31 -9.58
C LYS A 195 -18.16 -8.34 -8.98
#